data_AF-A0A0D0AEJ0-F1
#
_entry.id   AF-A0A0D0AEJ0-F1
#
_cell.length_a   1.000
_cell.length_b   1.000
_cell.length_c   1.000
_cell.angle_alpha   90.00
_cell.angle_beta   90.00
_cell.angle_gamma   90.00
#
_symmetry.space_group_name_H-M   'P 1'
#
loop_
_entity.id
_entity.type
_entity.pdbx_description
1 polymer ?
#
loop_
_entity_poly.entity_id
_entity_poly.type
_entity_poly.pdbx_seq_one_letter_code
_entity_poly.pdbx_strand_id
1 'polypeptide(L)'
;IESEINHLENKRFRKTQLYAQAKWAEKGETISKYWSKINKSKKPRDIIYKLRIPGQNRFASRSDKMAEIARKYHDKLQRDTLSDQEAEERIAEIQRPMSEIPQNQKLWNENSPLHSPLKENHIHEALYALKTGSAA
;
A
#
# COMPACT_ATOMS: atom_id res chain seq x y z
N ILE A 1 -30.53 -10.51 -9.37
CA ILE A 1 -29.80 -9.68 -10.36
C ILE A 1 -28.45 -9.24 -9.78
N GLU A 2 -28.40 -8.61 -8.60
CA GLU A 2 -27.14 -8.23 -7.94
C GLU A 2 -26.21 -9.42 -7.64
N SER A 3 -26.76 -10.57 -7.22
CA SER A 3 -25.98 -11.79 -6.98
C SER A 3 -25.26 -12.31 -8.24
N GLU A 4 -25.94 -12.26 -9.39
CA GLU A 4 -25.39 -12.70 -10.67
C GLU A 4 -24.33 -11.74 -11.19
N ILE A 5 -24.56 -10.43 -11.02
CA ILE A 5 -23.57 -9.39 -11.37
C ILE A 5 -22.29 -9.59 -10.54
N ASN A 6 -22.43 -9.74 -9.23
CA ASN A 6 -21.29 -9.99 -8.33
C ASN A 6 -20.55 -11.28 -8.70
N HIS A 7 -21.27 -12.35 -9.06
CA HIS A 7 -20.65 -13.60 -9.52
C HIS A 7 -19.79 -13.38 -10.77
N LEU A 8 -20.33 -12.70 -11.78
CA LEU A 8 -19.63 -12.42 -13.03
C LEU A 8 -18.42 -11.50 -12.83
N GLU A 9 -18.53 -10.49 -11.96
CA GLU A 9 -17.42 -9.61 -11.60
C GLU A 9 -16.29 -10.37 -10.92
N ASN A 10 -16.62 -11.20 -9.92
CA ASN A 10 -15.65 -12.06 -9.26
C ASN A 10 -14.94 -13.01 -10.24
N LYS A 11 -15.69 -13.58 -11.19
CA LYS A 11 -15.13 -14.45 -12.24
C LYS A 11 -14.19 -13.68 -13.17
N ARG A 12 -14.55 -12.46 -13.59
CA ARG A 12 -13.70 -11.58 -14.40
C ARG A 12 -12.43 -11.17 -13.65
N PHE A 13 -12.55 -10.84 -12.38
CA PHE A 13 -11.43 -10.47 -11.52
C PHE A 13 -10.43 -11.63 -11.41
N ARG A 14 -10.89 -12.82 -11.04
CA ARG A 14 -10.06 -14.03 -10.95
C ARG A 14 -9.34 -14.33 -12.27
N LYS A 15 -10.06 -14.28 -13.40
CA LYS A 15 -9.46 -14.49 -14.72
C LYS A 15 -8.35 -13.48 -15.03
N THR A 16 -8.57 -12.21 -14.69
CA THR A 16 -7.58 -11.14 -14.90
C THR A 16 -6.35 -11.36 -14.03
N GLN A 17 -6.53 -11.76 -12.77
CA GLN A 17 -5.46 -12.07 -11.84
C GLN A 17 -4.61 -13.25 -12.32
N LEU A 18 -5.24 -14.37 -12.69
CA LEU A 18 -4.54 -15.56 -13.20
C LEU A 18 -3.75 -15.24 -14.47
N TYR A 19 -4.33 -14.47 -15.38
CA TYR A 19 -3.65 -14.03 -16.59
C TYR A 19 -2.43 -13.13 -16.29
N ALA A 20 -2.56 -12.22 -15.32
CA ALA A 20 -1.45 -11.37 -14.90
C ALA A 20 -0.31 -12.19 -14.27
N GLN A 21 -0.64 -13.18 -13.43
CA GLN A 21 0.32 -14.10 -12.83
C GLN A 21 1.05 -14.93 -13.88
N ALA A 22 0.32 -15.53 -14.83
CA ALA A 22 0.91 -16.30 -15.92
C ALA A 22 1.88 -15.45 -16.76
N LYS A 23 1.49 -14.20 -17.09
CA LYS A 23 2.36 -13.26 -17.79
C LYS A 23 3.58 -12.85 -16.99
N TRP A 24 3.45 -12.70 -15.69
CA TRP A 24 4.57 -12.39 -14.81
C TRP A 24 5.54 -13.58 -14.74
N ALA A 25 5.05 -14.81 -14.61
CA ALA A 25 5.89 -15.99 -14.64
C ALA A 25 6.64 -16.14 -15.99
N GLU A 26 5.99 -15.81 -17.11
CA GLU A 26 6.60 -15.91 -18.45
C GLU A 26 7.60 -14.79 -18.75
N LYS A 27 7.31 -13.53 -18.34
CA LYS A 27 8.01 -12.32 -18.83
C LYS A 27 8.41 -11.33 -17.74
N GLY A 28 8.18 -11.67 -16.48
CA GLY A 28 8.40 -10.79 -15.32
C GLY A 28 9.86 -10.58 -14.97
N GLU A 29 10.74 -11.51 -15.36
CA GLU A 29 12.19 -11.43 -15.12
C GLU A 29 12.99 -11.12 -16.40
N THR A 30 12.36 -11.26 -17.56
CA THR A 30 12.99 -11.00 -18.87
C THR A 30 12.71 -9.56 -19.31
N ILE A 31 13.76 -8.84 -19.72
CA ILE A 31 13.64 -7.51 -20.32
C ILE A 31 12.74 -7.61 -21.57
N SER A 32 11.51 -7.15 -21.43
CA SER A 32 10.46 -7.28 -22.44
C SER A 32 9.53 -6.08 -22.38
N LYS A 33 8.69 -5.89 -23.42
CA LYS A 33 7.65 -4.85 -23.42
C LYS A 33 6.72 -4.97 -22.20
N TYR A 34 6.51 -6.18 -21.69
CA TYR A 34 5.75 -6.41 -20.47
C TYR A 34 6.48 -5.85 -19.25
N TRP A 35 7.75 -6.22 -19.06
CA TRP A 35 8.63 -5.73 -17.99
C TRP A 35 8.73 -4.19 -17.96
N SER A 36 8.92 -3.55 -19.11
CA SER A 36 8.95 -2.08 -19.16
C SER A 36 7.60 -1.45 -18.80
N LYS A 37 6.47 -2.09 -19.15
CA LYS A 37 5.13 -1.56 -18.88
C LYS A 37 4.77 -1.62 -17.40
N ILE A 38 5.18 -2.66 -16.68
CA ILE A 38 4.90 -2.81 -15.25
C ILE A 38 5.72 -1.84 -14.39
N ASN A 39 6.96 -1.57 -14.80
CA ASN A 39 7.90 -0.69 -14.09
C ASN A 39 7.78 0.78 -14.49
N LYS A 40 6.99 1.08 -15.54
CA LYS A 40 6.68 2.45 -15.91
C LYS A 40 5.93 3.15 -14.76
N SER A 41 6.36 4.37 -14.42
CA SER A 41 5.68 5.22 -13.44
C SER A 41 4.19 5.32 -13.77
N LYS A 42 3.35 4.80 -12.88
CA LYS A 42 1.89 4.90 -13.01
C LYS A 42 1.46 6.26 -12.47
N LYS A 43 1.07 7.16 -13.36
CA LYS A 43 0.39 8.40 -12.94
C LYS A 43 -0.99 8.03 -12.37
N PRO A 44 -1.49 8.76 -11.34
CA PRO A 44 -2.86 8.61 -10.89
C PRO A 44 -3.79 8.70 -12.11
N ARG A 45 -4.63 7.69 -12.32
CA ARG A 45 -5.49 7.61 -13.51
C ARG A 45 -6.54 8.72 -13.54
N ASP A 46 -7.01 9.15 -12.38
CA ASP A 46 -8.01 10.20 -12.23
C ASP A 46 -7.62 11.16 -11.10
N ILE A 47 -7.61 12.45 -11.41
CA ILE A 47 -7.46 13.51 -10.42
C ILE A 47 -8.84 13.85 -9.89
N ILE A 48 -9.08 13.62 -8.60
CA ILE A 48 -10.32 14.03 -7.95
C ILE A 48 -10.21 15.53 -7.63
N TYR A 49 -10.86 16.37 -8.42
CA TYR A 49 -10.80 17.83 -8.26
C TYR A 49 -11.57 18.33 -7.02
N LYS A 50 -12.66 17.65 -6.67
CA LYS A 50 -13.51 18.04 -5.55
C LYS A 50 -14.27 16.85 -4.99
N LEU A 51 -14.43 16.80 -3.67
CA LEU A 51 -15.20 15.79 -2.96
C LEU A 51 -16.43 16.42 -2.32
N ARG A 52 -17.59 15.78 -2.46
CA ARG A 52 -18.83 16.26 -1.83
C ARG A 52 -18.76 16.08 -0.32
N ILE A 53 -19.17 17.10 0.43
CA ILE A 53 -19.29 17.02 1.89
C ILE A 53 -20.62 16.33 2.24
N PRO A 54 -20.61 15.21 2.99
CA PRO A 54 -21.84 14.53 3.40
C PRO A 54 -22.79 15.47 4.14
N GLY A 55 -24.09 15.41 3.83
CA GLY A 55 -25.11 16.26 4.47
C GLY A 55 -25.11 17.72 4.02
N GLN A 56 -24.22 18.13 3.12
CA GLN A 56 -24.18 19.50 2.58
C GLN A 56 -24.21 19.48 1.05
N ASN A 57 -24.69 20.58 0.45
CA ASN A 57 -24.59 20.81 -0.99
C ASN A 57 -23.28 21.56 -1.36
N ARG A 58 -22.20 21.28 -0.64
CA ARG A 58 -20.88 21.92 -0.79
C ARG A 58 -19.82 20.87 -1.09
N PHE A 59 -18.71 21.32 -1.68
CA PHE A 59 -17.58 20.46 -2.05
C PHE A 59 -16.29 20.95 -1.40
N ALA A 60 -15.45 20.03 -0.96
CA ALA A 60 -14.07 20.29 -0.57
C ALA A 60 -13.16 20.15 -1.80
N SER A 61 -12.30 21.14 -2.04
CA SER A 61 -11.31 21.15 -3.13
C SER A 61 -9.87 20.94 -2.62
N ARG A 62 -9.60 21.21 -1.33
CA ARG A 62 -8.28 20.95 -0.75
C ARG A 62 -8.15 19.46 -0.37
N SER A 63 -7.02 18.87 -0.72
CA SER A 63 -6.74 17.43 -0.56
C SER A 63 -6.77 16.97 0.90
N ASP A 64 -6.27 17.79 1.83
CA ASP A 64 -6.33 17.55 3.27
C ASP A 64 -7.77 17.36 3.76
N LYS A 65 -8.68 18.25 3.35
CA LYS A 65 -10.10 18.17 3.68
C LYS A 65 -10.78 16.98 3.01
N MET A 66 -10.44 16.68 1.76
CA MET A 66 -10.97 15.49 1.08
C MET A 66 -10.57 14.20 1.82
N ALA A 67 -9.32 14.10 2.24
CA ALA A 67 -8.81 12.95 3.00
C ALA A 67 -9.54 12.82 4.35
N GLU A 68 -9.79 13.92 5.05
CA GLU A 68 -10.52 13.89 6.31
C GLU A 68 -11.97 13.44 6.14
N ILE A 69 -12.65 13.92 5.10
CA ILE A 69 -14.02 13.51 4.76
C ILE A 69 -14.07 12.02 4.44
N ALA A 70 -13.15 11.54 3.60
CA ALA A 70 -13.05 10.13 3.24
C ALA A 70 -12.77 9.26 4.48
N ARG A 71 -11.84 9.68 5.34
CA ARG A 71 -11.55 9.01 6.62
C ARG A 71 -12.81 8.89 7.47
N LYS A 72 -13.50 10.00 7.73
CA LYS A 72 -14.74 10.01 8.53
C LYS A 72 -15.81 9.08 7.95
N TYR A 73 -15.97 9.07 6.63
CA TYR A 73 -16.91 8.17 5.96
C TYR A 73 -16.55 6.69 6.18
N HIS A 74 -15.28 6.32 5.98
CA HIS A 74 -14.84 4.94 6.15
C HIS A 74 -14.79 4.49 7.60
N ASP A 75 -14.39 5.36 8.54
CA ASP A 75 -14.43 5.08 9.97
C ASP A 75 -15.87 4.77 10.42
N LYS A 76 -16.85 5.54 9.92
CA LYS A 76 -18.26 5.27 10.16
C LYS A 76 -18.67 3.92 9.58
N LEU A 77 -18.35 3.65 8.32
CA LEU A 77 -18.68 2.39 7.67
C LEU A 77 -18.10 1.17 8.41
N GLN A 78 -16.88 1.30 8.93
CA GLN A 78 -16.21 0.24 9.69
C GLN A 78 -16.83 0.01 11.08
N ARG A 79 -17.43 1.04 11.69
CA ARG A 79 -18.10 0.95 13.00
C ARG A 79 -19.55 0.51 12.87
N ASP A 80 -20.27 0.99 11.86
CA ASP A 80 -21.70 0.68 11.64
C ASP A 80 -21.97 -0.83 11.45
N THR A 81 -20.96 -1.62 11.09
CA THR A 81 -21.08 -3.07 10.88
C THR A 81 -20.74 -3.92 12.10
N LEU A 82 -20.29 -3.33 13.21
CA LEU A 82 -19.80 -4.06 14.38
C LEU A 82 -20.64 -3.72 15.62
N SER A 83 -20.89 -4.73 16.45
CA SER A 83 -21.32 -4.52 17.84
C SER A 83 -20.20 -3.87 18.65
N ASP A 84 -20.53 -3.16 19.73
CA ASP A 84 -19.54 -2.53 20.63
C ASP A 84 -18.51 -3.55 21.14
N GLN A 85 -18.94 -4.79 21.41
CA GLN A 85 -18.07 -5.87 21.86
C GLN A 85 -17.08 -6.33 20.76
N GLU A 86 -17.53 -6.42 19.50
CA GLU A 86 -16.67 -6.78 18.36
C GLU A 86 -15.68 -5.67 18.02
N ALA A 87 -16.05 -4.41 18.29
CA ALA A 87 -15.15 -3.26 18.12
C ALA A 87 -13.99 -3.30 19.13
N GLU A 88 -14.25 -3.68 20.39
CA GLU A 88 -13.23 -3.86 21.41
C GLU A 88 -12.28 -5.03 21.09
N GLU A 89 -12.84 -6.17 20.68
CA GLU A 89 -12.06 -7.35 20.26
C GLU A 89 -11.14 -7.00 19.09
N ARG A 90 -11.65 -6.30 18.07
CA ARG A 90 -10.86 -5.82 16.93
C ARG A 90 -9.71 -4.93 17.36
N ILE A 91 -9.92 -4.00 18.30
CA ILE A 91 -8.85 -3.12 18.79
C ILE A 91 -7.76 -3.95 19.48
N ALA A 92 -8.15 -4.93 20.31
CA ALA A 92 -7.21 -5.83 20.96
C ALA A 92 -6.40 -6.65 19.94
N GLU A 93 -7.07 -7.17 18.89
CA GLU A 93 -6.43 -7.91 17.80
C GLU A 93 -5.49 -7.05 16.95
N ILE A 94 -5.76 -5.76 16.77
CA ILE A 94 -4.86 -4.84 16.06
C ILE A 94 -3.65 -4.47 16.94
N GLN A 95 -3.87 -4.26 18.23
CA GLN A 95 -2.80 -3.88 19.17
C GLN A 95 -1.80 -5.00 19.43
N ARG A 96 -2.27 -6.26 19.46
CA ARG A 96 -1.43 -7.44 19.67
C ARG A 96 -0.23 -7.53 18.70
N PRO A 97 -0.40 -7.57 17.37
CA PRO A 97 0.74 -7.62 16.46
C PRO A 97 1.55 -6.32 16.52
N MET A 98 0.94 -5.17 16.83
CA MET A 98 1.66 -3.89 16.93
C MET A 98 2.67 -3.87 18.10
N SER A 99 2.37 -4.54 19.21
CA SER A 99 3.28 -4.69 20.35
C SER A 99 4.37 -5.73 20.09
N GLU A 100 4.11 -6.71 19.24
CA GLU A 100 5.07 -7.73 18.81
C GLU A 100 6.11 -7.18 17.81
N ILE A 101 5.85 -6.06 17.14
CA ILE A 101 6.80 -5.43 16.21
C ILE A 101 8.07 -4.98 16.97
N PRO A 102 9.25 -5.53 16.63
CA PRO A 102 10.52 -5.12 17.21
C PRO A 102 10.80 -3.63 17.01
N GLN A 103 11.40 -2.98 18.02
CA GLN A 103 11.64 -1.53 17.99
C GLN A 103 12.49 -1.09 16.78
N ASN A 104 13.44 -1.93 16.34
CA ASN A 104 14.29 -1.65 15.19
C ASN A 104 13.55 -1.70 13.84
N GLN A 105 12.36 -2.28 13.78
CA GLN A 105 11.52 -2.39 12.58
C GLN A 105 10.41 -1.32 12.54
N LYS A 106 10.21 -0.55 13.62
CA LYS A 106 9.24 0.54 13.62
C LYS A 106 9.71 1.66 12.70
N LEU A 107 8.78 2.24 11.93
CA LEU A 107 9.00 3.35 10.99
C LEU A 107 9.72 4.55 11.64
N TRP A 108 9.47 4.77 12.93
CA TRP A 108 10.11 5.78 13.75
C TRP A 108 11.06 5.07 14.71
N ASN A 109 12.24 4.73 14.20
CA ASN A 109 13.32 4.27 15.04
C ASN A 109 14.31 5.43 15.15
N GLU A 110 14.36 6.09 16.30
CA GLU A 110 15.34 7.15 16.59
C GLU A 110 16.79 6.67 16.36
N ASN A 111 17.01 5.36 16.52
CA ASN A 111 18.29 4.68 16.27
C ASN A 111 18.37 4.09 14.85
N SER A 112 17.52 4.51 13.91
CA SER A 112 17.59 4.05 12.53
C SER A 112 18.88 4.59 11.90
N PRO A 113 19.75 3.72 11.35
CA PRO A 113 20.95 4.16 10.66
C PRO A 113 20.62 5.03 9.44
N LEU A 114 19.38 5.00 8.94
CA LEU A 114 18.89 5.82 7.82
C LEU A 114 18.67 7.30 8.18
N HIS A 115 18.61 7.66 9.47
CA HIS A 115 18.51 9.08 9.88
C HIS A 115 19.84 9.82 9.84
N SER A 116 20.97 9.09 9.85
CA SER A 116 22.29 9.68 9.78
C SER A 116 22.68 9.92 8.31
N PRO A 117 23.18 11.10 7.94
CA PRO A 117 23.71 11.32 6.59
C PRO A 117 24.88 10.36 6.32
N LEU A 118 24.91 9.81 5.11
CA LEU A 118 26.03 8.98 4.63
C LEU A 118 27.33 9.78 4.72
N LYS A 119 28.32 9.22 5.42
CA LYS A 119 29.67 9.77 5.54
C LYS A 119 30.61 8.99 4.63
N GLU A 120 31.71 9.64 4.24
CA GLU A 120 32.70 9.10 3.31
C GLU A 120 33.32 7.77 3.77
N ASN A 121 33.54 7.61 5.09
CA ASN A 121 34.03 6.37 5.68
C ASN A 121 33.09 5.17 5.45
N HIS A 122 31.77 5.37 5.43
CA HIS A 122 30.81 4.29 5.14
C HIS A 122 30.93 3.79 3.69
N ILE A 123 31.29 4.69 2.75
CA ILE A 123 31.52 4.33 1.34
C ILE A 123 32.78 3.47 1.23
N HIS A 124 33.86 3.87 1.91
CA HIS A 124 35.09 3.10 1.94
C HIS A 124 34.90 1.72 2.56
N GLU A 125 34.24 1.62 3.72
CA GLU A 125 33.95 0.32 4.37
C GLU A 125 33.11 -0.58 3.46
N ALA A 126 32.09 -0.04 2.78
CA ALA A 126 31.27 -0.81 1.84
C ALA A 126 32.09 -1.31 0.64
N LEU A 127 32.97 -0.46 0.09
CA LEU A 127 33.89 -0.84 -0.99
C LEU A 127 34.91 -1.90 -0.56
N TYR A 128 35.39 -1.85 0.68
CA TYR A 128 36.27 -2.89 1.23
C TYR A 128 35.53 -4.20 1.55
N ALA A 129 34.27 -4.11 1.97
CA ALA A 129 33.43 -5.28 2.26
C ALA A 129 32.93 -5.99 1.00
N LEU A 130 32.88 -5.29 -0.13
CA LEU A 130 32.64 -5.89 -1.44
C LEU A 130 33.81 -6.82 -1.79
N LYS A 131 33.56 -8.14 -1.76
CA LYS A 131 34.51 -9.13 -2.30
C LYS A 131 34.76 -8.82 -3.78
N THR A 132 35.91 -8.23 -4.07
CA THR A 132 36.44 -8.09 -5.42
C THR A 132 36.73 -9.49 -5.98
N GLY A 133 35.76 -10.09 -6.67
CA GLY A 133 35.97 -11.37 -7.36
C GLY A 133 34.80 -12.36 -7.42
N SER A 134 33.60 -12.05 -6.94
CA SER A 134 32.44 -12.95 -7.13
C SER A 134 31.55 -12.46 -8.28
N ALA A 135 32.00 -12.68 -9.51
CA ALA A 135 31.11 -12.89 -10.63
C ALA A 135 31.03 -14.41 -10.86
N ALA A 136 29.92 -15.01 -10.46
CA ALA A 136 29.50 -16.37 -10.82
C ALA A 136 27.98 -16.37 -10.93
#